data_AF-A0AAW5T4X3-F1
#
_entry.id   AF-A0AAW5T4X3-F1
#
_cell.length_a   1.000
_cell.length_b   1.000
_cell.length_c   1.000
_cell.angle_alpha   90.00
_cell.angle_beta   90.00
_cell.angle_gamma   90.00
#
_symmetry.space_group_name_H-M   'P 1'
#
loop_
_entity.id
_entity.type
_entity.pdbx_description
1 polymer ?
#
loop_
_entity_poly.entity_id
_entity_poly.type
_entity_poly.pdbx_seq_one_letter_code
_entity_poly.pdbx_strand_id
1 'polypeptide(L)'
;MIKEPRKTGRPTNINSHKLTETGRMLSFVARWAPFDHGDEYILPEFGIAPSTFYRRVLALVQEAPPQAMRESDRERVIGICSAKLAALGVSERTHAANHPQSS
;
A
#
# COMPACT_ATOMS: atom_id res chain seq x y z
N MET A 1 19.00 -22.89 45.35
CA MET A 1 19.89 -21.87 44.77
C MET A 1 19.58 -21.75 43.29
N ILE A 2 19.03 -20.59 42.89
CA ILE A 2 19.12 -19.88 41.59
C ILE A 2 19.11 -20.68 40.27
N LYS A 3 18.00 -20.59 39.51
CA LYS A 3 17.80 -19.82 38.24
C LYS A 3 18.30 -20.64 37.02
N GLU A 4 17.55 -20.97 35.97
CA GLU A 4 16.68 -20.15 35.12
C GLU A 4 15.74 -21.05 34.28
N PRO A 5 14.50 -20.64 33.98
CA PRO A 5 13.79 -21.10 32.80
C PRO A 5 13.71 -20.00 31.72
N ARG A 6 13.56 -20.45 30.47
CA ARG A 6 13.10 -19.72 29.27
C ARG A 6 14.17 -19.30 28.26
N LYS A 7 14.39 -20.16 27.27
CA LYS A 7 14.48 -19.70 25.87
C LYS A 7 13.07 -19.65 25.28
N THR A 8 12.32 -18.61 25.62
CA THR A 8 11.12 -18.22 24.87
C THR A 8 11.56 -17.85 23.46
N GLY A 9 11.07 -18.60 22.47
CA GLY A 9 11.23 -18.26 21.06
C GLY A 9 10.81 -16.81 20.83
N ARG A 10 11.70 -16.02 20.23
CA ARG A 10 11.45 -14.65 19.80
C ARG A 10 10.27 -14.68 18.82
N PRO A 11 9.10 -14.09 19.14
CA PRO A 11 8.06 -13.96 18.14
C PRO A 11 8.59 -13.05 17.03
N THR A 12 8.46 -13.53 15.82
CA THR A 12 8.97 -12.98 14.59
C THR A 12 8.50 -11.53 14.44
N ASN A 13 9.44 -10.59 14.57
CA ASN A 13 9.26 -9.15 14.39
C ASN A 13 9.05 -8.78 12.90
N ILE A 14 8.20 -9.54 12.20
CA ILE A 14 7.85 -9.31 10.79
C ILE A 14 6.64 -8.35 10.72
N ASN A 15 5.78 -8.39 11.75
CA ASN A 15 4.58 -7.57 11.82
C ASN A 15 4.88 -6.09 12.05
N SER A 16 5.89 -5.75 12.86
CA SER A 16 6.20 -4.35 13.18
C SER A 16 6.77 -3.60 11.99
N HIS A 17 7.64 -4.23 11.21
CA HIS A 17 8.20 -3.64 9.99
C HIS A 17 7.10 -3.37 8.95
N LYS A 18 6.20 -4.35 8.76
CA LYS A 18 5.03 -4.20 7.89
C LYS A 18 4.09 -3.08 8.34
N LEU A 19 3.85 -2.94 9.64
CA LEU A 19 3.04 -1.85 10.20
C LEU A 19 3.66 -0.48 9.91
N THR A 20 4.98 -0.35 10.09
CA THR A 20 5.69 0.93 9.85
C THR A 20 5.75 1.30 8.38
N GLU A 21 5.94 0.34 7.48
CA GLU A 21 5.97 0.58 6.04
C GLU A 21 4.61 1.06 5.55
N THR A 22 3.54 0.41 6.00
CA THR A 22 2.19 0.74 5.53
C THR A 22 1.70 2.09 6.10
N GLY A 23 2.12 2.46 7.31
CA GLY A 23 1.93 3.81 7.83
C GLY A 23 2.59 4.88 6.96
N ARG A 24 3.81 4.63 6.44
CA ARG A 24 4.49 5.54 5.49
C ARG A 24 3.74 5.64 4.17
N MET A 25 3.21 4.52 3.65
CA MET A 25 2.39 4.52 2.42
C MET A 25 1.15 5.41 2.58
N LEU A 26 0.45 5.31 3.72
CA LEU A 26 -0.71 6.15 4.00
C LEU A 26 -0.37 7.64 4.11
N SER A 27 0.67 7.98 4.89
CA SER A 27 1.10 9.39 5.02
C SER A 27 1.54 9.97 3.68
N PHE A 28 2.11 9.15 2.80
CA PHE A 28 2.43 9.54 1.44
C PHE A 28 1.15 9.86 0.66
N VAL A 29 0.17 8.94 0.60
CA VAL A 29 -1.10 9.20 -0.12
C VAL A 29 -1.82 10.43 0.43
N ALA A 30 -1.90 10.59 1.74
CA ALA A 30 -2.55 11.75 2.35
C ALA A 30 -1.90 13.09 1.95
N ARG A 31 -0.56 13.12 1.87
CA ARG A 31 0.21 14.29 1.43
C ARG A 31 -0.03 14.63 -0.05
N TRP A 32 -0.22 13.61 -0.88
CA TRP A 32 -0.37 13.76 -2.33
C TRP A 32 -1.84 13.81 -2.80
N ALA A 33 -2.80 13.45 -1.95
CA ALA A 33 -4.24 13.47 -2.20
C ALA A 33 -4.83 14.79 -2.75
N PRO A 34 -4.33 16.00 -2.39
CA PRO A 34 -4.85 17.23 -2.98
C PRO A 34 -4.24 17.57 -4.35
N PHE A 35 -3.14 16.94 -4.76
CA PHE A 35 -2.39 17.32 -5.96
C PHE A 35 -2.64 16.40 -7.16
N ASP A 36 -3.31 15.26 -6.95
CA ASP A 36 -3.46 14.16 -7.93
C ASP A 36 -2.14 13.67 -8.58
N HIS A 37 -1.00 14.15 -8.10
CA HIS A 37 0.35 13.74 -8.48
C HIS A 37 0.96 12.91 -7.36
N GLY A 38 1.87 12.00 -7.69
CA GLY A 38 2.54 11.17 -6.68
C GLY A 38 3.01 9.82 -7.22
N ASP A 39 2.34 9.32 -8.26
CA ASP A 39 2.63 8.02 -8.89
C ASP A 39 4.10 7.86 -9.30
N GLU A 40 4.69 8.92 -9.87
CA GLU A 40 6.09 8.97 -10.31
C GLU A 40 7.10 8.83 -9.17
N TYR A 41 6.70 9.19 -7.94
CA TYR A 41 7.55 9.11 -6.75
C TYR A 41 7.37 7.78 -5.99
N ILE A 42 6.33 7.00 -6.30
CA ILE A 42 6.07 5.71 -5.62
C ILE A 42 7.21 4.72 -5.89
N LEU A 43 7.60 4.56 -7.16
CA LEU A 43 8.65 3.62 -7.54
C LEU A 43 10.01 3.97 -6.89
N PRO A 44 10.51 5.22 -6.95
CA PRO A 44 11.78 5.56 -6.32
C PRO A 44 11.72 5.56 -4.78
N GLU A 45 10.59 5.89 -4.14
CA GLU A 45 10.49 5.90 -2.67
C GLU A 45 10.26 4.50 -2.07
N PHE A 46 9.43 3.66 -2.71
CA PHE A 46 8.99 2.38 -2.14
C PHE A 46 9.50 1.15 -2.90
N GLY A 47 10.07 1.32 -4.08
CA GLY A 47 10.59 0.21 -4.90
C GLY A 47 9.49 -0.73 -5.43
N ILE A 48 8.22 -0.30 -5.44
CA ILE A 48 7.09 -1.09 -5.94
C ILE A 48 6.30 -0.32 -7.00
N ALA A 49 5.63 -1.06 -7.88
CA ALA A 49 4.79 -0.47 -8.90
C ALA A 49 3.62 0.32 -8.26
N PRO A 50 3.18 1.44 -8.88
CA PRO A 50 2.04 2.23 -8.40
C PRO A 50 0.78 1.38 -8.15
N SER A 51 0.47 0.44 -9.05
CA SER A 51 -0.69 -0.45 -8.88
C SER A 51 -0.59 -1.36 -7.65
N THR A 52 0.62 -1.86 -7.34
CA THR A 52 0.86 -2.65 -6.12
C THR A 52 0.74 -1.77 -4.87
N PHE A 53 1.24 -0.54 -4.93
CA PHE A 53 1.18 0.43 -3.84
C PHE A 53 -0.27 0.77 -3.48
N TYR A 54 -1.09 1.19 -4.46
CA TYR A 54 -2.48 1.55 -4.20
C TYR A 54 -3.31 0.35 -3.72
N ARG A 55 -3.06 -0.86 -4.21
CA ARG A 55 -3.72 -2.08 -3.69
C ARG A 55 -3.40 -2.32 -2.22
N ARG A 56 -2.15 -2.11 -1.80
CA ARG A 56 -1.76 -2.28 -0.39
C ARG A 56 -2.38 -1.23 0.51
N VAL A 57 -2.42 0.03 0.08
CA VAL A 57 -3.08 1.10 0.83
C VAL A 57 -4.58 0.81 0.96
N LEU A 58 -5.23 0.40 -0.13
CA LEU A 58 -6.64 0.06 -0.14
C LEU A 58 -6.97 -1.12 0.79
N ALA A 59 -6.14 -2.15 0.79
CA ALA A 59 -6.28 -3.29 1.70
C ALA A 59 -6.15 -2.84 3.16
N LEU A 60 -5.14 -2.03 3.48
CA LEU A 60 -4.95 -1.55 4.85
C LEU A 60 -6.13 -0.70 5.34
N VAL A 61 -6.61 0.25 4.53
CA VAL A 61 -7.72 1.12 4.92
C VAL A 61 -9.02 0.31 5.11
N GLN A 62 -9.16 -0.82 4.42
CA GLN A 62 -10.29 -1.74 4.59
C GLN A 62 -10.13 -2.67 5.81
N GLU A 63 -8.96 -3.28 5.99
CA GLU A 63 -8.71 -4.33 6.99
C GLU A 63 -8.34 -3.78 8.37
N ALA A 64 -7.57 -2.70 8.43
CA ALA A 64 -7.02 -2.14 9.66
C ALA A 64 -6.85 -0.62 9.53
N PRO A 65 -7.95 0.15 9.49
CA PRO A 65 -7.87 1.60 9.45
C PRO A 65 -7.07 2.12 10.67
N PRO A 66 -6.11 3.04 10.48
CA PRO A 66 -5.42 3.66 11.59
C PRO A 66 -6.44 4.32 12.51
N GLN A 67 -6.28 4.11 13.83
CA GLN A 67 -7.19 4.66 14.85
C GLN A 67 -7.31 6.19 14.80
N ALA A 68 -6.27 6.86 14.28
CA ALA A 68 -6.20 8.30 14.11
C ALA A 68 -6.75 8.80 12.75
N MET A 69 -7.15 7.89 11.85
CA MET A 69 -7.68 8.25 10.53
C MET A 69 -9.17 8.54 10.64
N ARG A 70 -9.60 9.72 10.21
CA ARG A 70 -11.03 10.06 10.16
C ARG A 70 -11.72 9.28 9.06
N GLU A 71 -13.00 8.96 9.25
CA GLU A 71 -13.82 8.27 8.25
C GLU A 71 -13.86 9.03 6.91
N SER A 72 -13.94 10.36 6.94
CA SER A 72 -13.91 11.18 5.71
C SER A 72 -12.58 11.08 4.95
N ASP A 73 -11.46 11.04 5.66
CA ASP A 73 -10.14 10.83 5.04
C ASP A 73 -10.02 9.42 4.47
N ARG A 74 -10.60 8.43 5.17
CA ARG A 74 -10.67 7.04 4.73
C ARG A 74 -11.45 6.90 3.42
N GLU A 75 -12.66 7.41 3.36
CA GLU A 75 -13.50 7.42 2.14
C GLU A 75 -12.77 8.11 0.98
N ARG A 76 -12.12 9.24 1.26
CA ARG A 76 -11.34 9.97 0.25
C ARG A 76 -10.16 9.16 -0.28
N VAL A 77 -9.38 8.53 0.61
CA VAL A 77 -8.23 7.68 0.22
C VAL A 77 -8.70 6.47 -0.58
N ILE A 78 -9.81 5.84 -0.18
CA ILE A 78 -10.43 4.72 -0.91
C ILE A 78 -10.81 5.16 -2.33
N GLY A 79 -11.49 6.31 -2.47
CA GLY A 79 -11.90 6.86 -3.75
C GLY A 79 -10.71 7.13 -4.69
N ILE A 80 -9.67 7.80 -4.17
CA ILE A 80 -8.45 8.10 -4.94
C ILE A 80 -7.74 6.81 -5.36
N CYS A 81 -7.52 5.87 -4.43
CA CYS A 81 -6.84 4.61 -4.73
C CYS A 81 -7.61 3.79 -5.78
N SER A 82 -8.94 3.74 -5.68
CA SER A 82 -9.79 3.04 -6.65
C SER A 82 -9.72 3.67 -8.04
N ALA A 83 -9.81 5.00 -8.12
CA ALA A 83 -9.69 5.74 -9.39
C ALA A 83 -8.32 5.54 -10.06
N LYS A 84 -7.23 5.65 -9.28
CA LYS A 84 -5.86 5.41 -9.75
C LYS A 84 -5.69 3.96 -10.22
N LEU A 85 -6.19 2.98 -9.47
CA LEU A 85 -6.16 1.57 -9.88
C LEU A 85 -6.96 1.29 -11.15
N ALA A 86 -8.10 1.96 -11.35
CA ALA A 86 -8.86 1.85 -12.58
C ALA A 86 -8.08 2.42 -13.78
N ALA A 87 -7.45 3.59 -13.62
CA ALA A 87 -6.62 4.20 -14.66
C ALA A 87 -5.37 3.35 -14.99
N LEU A 88 -4.71 2.79 -13.98
CA LEU A 88 -3.57 1.90 -14.14
C LEU A 88 -3.98 0.55 -14.75
N GLY A 89 -5.12 -0.02 -14.34
CA GLY A 89 -5.64 -1.27 -14.88
C GLY A 89 -6.10 -1.17 -16.34
N VAL A 90 -6.55 0.01 -16.77
CA VAL A 90 -6.77 0.33 -18.20
C VAL A 90 -5.44 0.35 -18.95
N SER A 91 -4.38 0.89 -18.35
CA SER A 91 -3.04 0.92 -18.95
C SER A 91 -2.40 -0.46 -19.05
N GLU A 92 -2.54 -1.32 -18.03
CA GLU A 92 -2.04 -2.70 -18.05
C GLU A 92 -2.78 -3.57 -19.10
N ARG A 93 -4.09 -3.39 -19.26
CA ARG A 93 -4.83 -4.09 -20.34
C ARG A 93 -4.45 -3.62 -21.73
N THR A 94 -4.10 -2.35 -21.90
CA THR A 94 -3.62 -1.83 -23.19
C THR A 94 -2.28 -2.46 -23.59
N HIS A 95 -1.40 -2.75 -22.62
CA HIS A 95 -0.16 -3.51 -22.88
C HIS A 95 -0.40 -5.00 -23.13
N ALA A 96 -1.37 -5.63 -22.46
CA ALA A 96 -1.69 -7.05 -22.66
C ALA A 96 -2.42 -7.32 -23.99
N ALA A 97 -3.22 -6.36 -24.48
CA ALA A 97 -3.95 -6.49 -25.75
C ALA A 97 -3.09 -6.20 -27.00
N ASN A 98 -1.84 -5.78 -26.85
CA ASN A 98 -0.91 -5.49 -27.95
C ASN A 98 0.22 -6.53 -28.10
N HIS A 99 0.00 -7.77 -27.64
CA HIS A 99 0.85 -8.89 -28.00
C HIS A 99 0.16 -9.69 -29.09
N PRO A 100 0.46 -9.48 -30.39
CA PRO A 100 -0.04 -10.36 -31.43
C PRO A 100 0.69 -11.69 -31.26
N GLN A 101 0.02 -12.64 -30.63
CA GLN A 101 0.42 -14.04 -30.65
C GLN A 101 0.26 -14.53 -32.10
N SER A 102 1.34 -14.41 -32.88
CA SER A 102 1.43 -14.93 -34.24
C SER A 102 1.28 -16.45 -34.20
N SER A 103 0.33 -16.98 -34.99
CA SER A 103 0.31 -18.36 -35.48
C SER A 103 0.49 -18.37 -36.98
#